data_AF-A0A352S237-F1
#
_entry.id   AF-A0A352S237-F1
#
_cell.length_a   1.000
_cell.length_b   1.000
_cell.length_c   1.000
_cell.angle_alpha   90.00
_cell.angle_beta   90.00
_cell.angle_gamma   90.00
#
_symmetry.space_group_name_H-M   'P 1'
#
loop_
_entity.id
_entity.type
_entity.pdbx_description
1 polymer ?
#
loop_
_entity_poly.entity_id
_entity_poly.type
_entity_poly.pdbx_seq_one_letter_code
_entity_poly.pdbx_strand_id
1 'polypeptide(L)'
;ERVLGAIATVPRHLFMEPGLASQAYEDAALPIGHQQTISKPSVVARMIELLREGMSSDHALARVLEIGTGCGYQAAVLSLVAQEVFSIERIRPLHEQAKANLRPLRVPNIRLHYGDGMLGLPQAAPFSSIILAAA
;
A
#
# COMPACT_ATOMS: atom_id res chain seq x y z
N GLU A 1 12.64 -10.14 8.58
CA GLU A 1 12.77 -10.75 7.22
C GLU A 1 11.52 -10.64 6.35
N ARG A 2 10.31 -11.00 6.84
CA ARG A 2 9.09 -11.03 6.00
C ARG A 2 8.72 -9.70 5.32
N VAL A 3 8.86 -8.56 6.00
CA VAL A 3 8.56 -7.24 5.41
C VAL A 3 9.58 -6.89 4.32
N LEU A 4 10.88 -7.10 4.57
CA LEU A 4 11.92 -6.90 3.56
C LEU A 4 11.70 -7.79 2.32
N GLY A 5 11.29 -9.05 2.53
CA GLY A 5 10.90 -9.95 1.43
C GLY A 5 9.73 -9.40 0.60
N ALA A 6 8.72 -8.83 1.25
CA ALA A 6 7.59 -8.20 0.56
C ALA A 6 8.03 -6.96 -0.25
N ILE A 7 8.86 -6.09 0.35
CA ILE A 7 9.43 -4.91 -0.33
C ILE A 7 10.24 -5.32 -1.57
N ALA A 8 11.06 -6.38 -1.47
CA ALA A 8 11.85 -6.89 -2.58
C ALA A 8 11.00 -7.56 -3.68
N THR A 9 9.86 -8.15 -3.32
CA THR A 9 8.98 -8.87 -4.25
C THR A 9 8.13 -7.92 -5.10
N VAL A 10 7.64 -6.82 -4.51
CA VAL A 10 6.76 -5.90 -5.23
C VAL A 10 7.58 -5.02 -6.19
N PRO A 11 7.32 -5.05 -7.51
CA PRO A 11 8.07 -4.27 -8.49
C PRO A 11 7.68 -2.80 -8.43
N ARG A 12 8.38 -2.03 -7.57
CA ARG A 12 8.07 -0.62 -7.26
C ARG A 12 7.98 0.28 -8.50
N HIS A 13 8.77 0.02 -9.54
CA HIS A 13 8.76 0.78 -10.79
C HIS A 13 7.43 0.71 -11.56
N LEU A 14 6.56 -0.29 -11.31
CA LEU A 14 5.24 -0.37 -11.93
C LEU A 14 4.22 0.63 -11.35
N PHE A 15 4.57 1.32 -10.27
CA PHE A 15 3.68 2.22 -9.53
C PHE A 15 3.98 3.70 -9.78
N MET A 16 4.77 4.02 -10.79
CA MET A 16 5.19 5.37 -11.13
C MET A 16 5.32 5.54 -12.65
N GLU A 17 5.46 6.79 -13.08
CA GLU A 17 5.69 7.12 -14.48
C GLU A 17 7.03 6.53 -15.00
N PRO A 18 7.11 6.09 -16.27
CA PRO A 18 8.31 5.47 -16.83
C PRO A 18 9.59 6.31 -16.68
N GLY A 19 9.46 7.64 -16.73
CA GLY A 19 10.60 8.57 -16.57
C GLY A 19 11.25 8.55 -15.19
N LEU A 20 10.57 8.02 -14.17
CA LEU A 20 11.08 7.89 -12.80
C LEU A 20 11.54 6.47 -12.47
N ALA A 21 11.37 5.50 -13.39
CA ALA A 21 11.64 4.10 -13.14
C ALA A 21 13.09 3.79 -12.74
N SER A 22 14.07 4.58 -13.22
CA SER A 22 15.48 4.45 -12.84
C SER A 22 15.74 4.77 -11.36
N GLN A 23 14.93 5.64 -10.77
CA GLN A 23 15.00 6.04 -9.35
C GLN A 23 14.08 5.18 -8.47
N ALA A 24 13.34 4.23 -9.05
CA ALA A 24 12.27 3.54 -8.35
C ALA A 24 12.72 2.82 -7.07
N TYR A 25 13.99 2.41 -7.01
CA TYR A 25 14.58 1.66 -5.91
C TYR A 25 15.51 2.49 -5.02
N GLU A 26 15.61 3.79 -5.27
CA GLU A 26 16.24 4.71 -4.34
C GLU A 26 15.36 4.87 -3.10
N ASP A 27 15.99 5.14 -1.94
CA ASP A 27 15.25 5.37 -0.70
C ASP A 27 14.66 6.80 -0.62
N ALA A 28 13.91 7.16 -1.66
CA ALA A 28 13.36 8.49 -1.88
C ALA A 28 11.83 8.44 -2.07
N ALA A 29 11.19 9.53 -1.66
CA ALA A 29 9.80 9.77 -2.02
C ALA A 29 9.78 10.37 -3.43
N LEU A 30 8.93 9.84 -4.31
CA LEU A 30 8.86 10.25 -5.71
C LEU A 30 7.44 10.72 -6.05
N PRO A 31 7.27 11.68 -6.96
CA PRO A 31 5.94 12.16 -7.34
C PRO A 31 5.15 11.09 -8.10
N ILE A 32 3.85 11.00 -7.82
CA ILE A 32 2.90 10.11 -8.52
C ILE A 32 1.77 10.88 -9.20
N GLY A 33 1.96 12.19 -9.40
CA GLY A 33 0.93 13.11 -9.89
C GLY A 33 -0.03 13.55 -8.78
N HIS A 34 -0.97 14.45 -9.13
CA HIS A 34 -2.01 14.96 -8.22
C HIS A 34 -1.48 15.53 -6.88
N GLN A 35 -0.27 16.11 -6.90
CA GLN A 35 0.43 16.62 -5.72
C GLN A 35 0.70 15.55 -4.64
N GLN A 36 0.67 14.27 -5.01
CA GLN A 36 0.94 13.14 -4.12
C GLN A 36 2.31 12.52 -4.43
N THR A 37 2.81 11.74 -3.48
CA THR A 37 4.08 11.02 -3.60
C THR A 37 3.90 9.54 -3.25
N ILE A 38 4.71 8.68 -3.87
CA ILE A 38 4.97 7.34 -3.35
C ILE A 38 6.00 7.47 -2.21
N SER A 39 5.67 6.97 -1.03
CA SER A 39 6.54 7.04 0.16
C SER A 39 7.85 6.29 -0.04
N LYS A 40 8.91 6.69 0.67
CA LYS A 40 10.21 6.00 0.66
C LYS A 40 10.05 4.50 0.98
N PRO A 41 10.77 3.59 0.30
CA PRO A 41 10.78 2.16 0.63
C PRO A 41 11.03 1.89 2.12
N SER A 42 12.00 2.58 2.74
CA SER A 42 12.32 2.42 4.17
C SER A 42 11.18 2.82 5.09
N VAL A 43 10.44 3.89 4.74
CA VAL A 43 9.27 4.35 5.49
C VAL A 43 8.13 3.34 5.37
N VAL A 44 7.84 2.84 4.16
CA VAL A 44 6.84 1.78 3.95
C VAL A 44 7.20 0.53 4.76
N ALA A 45 8.46 0.09 4.68
CA ALA A 45 8.95 -1.06 5.45
C ALA A 45 8.77 -0.83 6.95
N ARG A 46 9.20 0.33 7.47
CA ARG A 46 9.12 0.64 8.90
C ARG A 46 7.69 0.68 9.42
N MET A 47 6.77 1.30 8.68
CA MET A 47 5.35 1.34 9.08
C MET A 47 4.76 -0.06 9.17
N ILE A 48 5.03 -0.92 8.17
CA ILE A 48 4.54 -2.30 8.14
C ILE A 48 5.20 -3.17 9.22
N GLU A 49 6.48 -2.93 9.54
CA GLU A 49 7.14 -3.60 10.66
C GLU A 49 6.50 -3.25 12.00
N LEU A 50 6.19 -1.98 12.24
CA LEU A 50 5.50 -1.53 13.46
C LEU A 50 4.10 -2.15 13.58
N LEU A 51 3.35 -2.26 12.48
CA LEU A 51 2.06 -2.94 12.47
C LEU A 51 2.14 -4.42 12.86
N ARG A 52 3.29 -5.04 12.65
CA ARG A 52 3.56 -6.45 12.94
C ARG A 52 4.31 -6.67 14.26
N GLU A 53 4.53 -5.63 15.05
CA GLU A 53 5.26 -5.73 16.30
C GLU A 53 4.63 -6.78 17.24
N GLY A 54 5.45 -7.65 17.82
CA GLY A 54 5.00 -8.74 18.68
C GLY A 54 4.41 -9.96 17.96
N MET A 55 4.32 -9.95 16.62
CA MET A 55 3.88 -11.11 15.84
C MET A 55 5.07 -12.01 15.47
N SER A 56 4.85 -13.33 15.38
CA SER A 56 5.85 -14.22 14.79
C SER A 56 6.00 -13.97 13.28
N SER A 57 7.14 -14.37 12.72
CA SER A 57 7.41 -14.30 11.27
C SER A 57 6.35 -15.02 10.43
N ASP A 58 5.78 -16.09 10.99
CA ASP A 58 4.92 -17.03 10.27
C ASP A 58 3.47 -16.52 10.20
N HIS A 59 3.06 -15.67 11.14
CA HIS A 59 1.74 -15.07 11.14
C HIS A 59 1.62 -13.88 10.17
N ALA A 60 0.54 -13.87 9.40
CA ALA A 60 0.13 -12.71 8.62
C ALA A 60 -0.77 -11.80 9.48
N LEU A 61 -0.74 -10.50 9.21
CA LEU A 61 -1.80 -9.59 9.68
C LEU A 61 -3.14 -10.12 9.19
N ALA A 62 -4.22 -9.94 9.96
CA ALA A 62 -5.54 -10.37 9.52
C ALA A 62 -6.10 -9.39 8.46
N ARG A 63 -7.08 -8.58 8.83
CA ARG A 63 -7.65 -7.56 7.95
C ARG A 63 -7.03 -6.20 8.24
N VAL A 64 -6.36 -5.64 7.25
CA VAL A 64 -5.72 -4.32 7.33
C VAL A 64 -6.54 -3.29 6.57
N LEU A 65 -6.76 -2.13 7.19
CA LEU A 65 -7.25 -0.93 6.51
C LEU A 65 -6.09 0.03 6.25
N GLU A 66 -5.86 0.35 4.98
CA GLU A 66 -4.99 1.44 4.54
C GLU A 66 -5.83 2.66 4.19
N ILE A 67 -5.43 3.82 4.70
CA ILE A 67 -5.97 5.12 4.32
C ILE A 67 -4.92 5.85 3.48
N GLY A 68 -5.27 6.15 2.22
CA GLY A 68 -4.39 6.71 1.22
C GLY A 68 -3.79 5.64 0.31
N THR A 69 -4.58 5.10 -0.62
CA THR A 69 -4.07 4.12 -1.61
C THR A 69 -2.95 4.72 -2.47
N GLY A 70 -3.07 5.99 -2.87
CA GLY A 70 -2.14 6.65 -3.77
C GLY A 70 -1.99 5.88 -5.08
N CYS A 71 -0.75 5.48 -5.41
CA CYS A 71 -0.45 4.67 -6.58
C CYS A 71 -0.71 3.17 -6.39
N GLY A 72 -0.97 2.69 -5.17
CA GLY A 72 -1.21 1.28 -4.83
C GLY A 72 0.02 0.47 -4.39
N TYR A 73 1.21 1.08 -4.31
CA TYR A 73 2.44 0.34 -3.95
C TYR A 73 2.37 -0.26 -2.55
N GLN A 74 2.00 0.54 -1.53
CA GLN A 74 1.92 0.04 -0.16
C GLN A 74 0.81 -1.01 -0.01
N ALA A 75 -0.35 -0.84 -0.66
CA ALA A 75 -1.38 -1.88 -0.74
C ALA A 75 -0.82 -3.22 -1.27
N ALA A 76 0.00 -3.17 -2.33
CA ALA A 76 0.66 -4.37 -2.87
C ALA A 76 1.65 -4.99 -1.88
N VAL A 77 2.43 -4.19 -1.15
CA VAL A 77 3.35 -4.71 -0.12
C VAL A 77 2.57 -5.32 1.04
N LEU A 78 1.52 -4.65 1.51
CA LEU A 78 0.60 -5.15 2.55
C LEU A 78 -0.02 -6.49 2.15
N SER A 79 -0.35 -6.69 0.88
CA SER A 79 -0.97 -7.92 0.38
C SER A 79 -0.12 -9.18 0.59
N LEU A 80 1.20 -9.04 0.73
CA LEU A 80 2.14 -10.14 0.99
C LEU A 80 2.33 -10.43 2.49
N VAL A 81 1.84 -9.54 3.36
CA VAL A 81 2.01 -9.63 4.82
C VAL A 81 0.68 -9.68 5.58
N ALA A 82 -0.45 -9.49 4.90
CA ALA A 82 -1.80 -9.52 5.44
C ALA A 82 -2.70 -10.53 4.72
N GLN A 83 -3.74 -11.02 5.40
CA GLN A 83 -4.75 -11.91 4.82
C GLN A 83 -5.70 -11.14 3.90
N GLU A 84 -6.15 -9.96 4.32
CA GLU A 84 -6.96 -9.06 3.52
C GLU A 84 -6.49 -7.60 3.68
N VAL A 85 -6.41 -6.87 2.58
CA VAL A 85 -6.08 -5.45 2.54
C VAL A 85 -7.25 -4.67 1.96
N PHE A 86 -7.76 -3.73 2.72
CA PHE A 86 -8.72 -2.74 2.27
C PHE A 86 -7.99 -1.42 2.17
N SER A 87 -8.10 -0.70 1.06
CA SER A 87 -7.41 0.56 0.87
C SER A 87 -8.35 1.63 0.33
N ILE A 88 -8.37 2.80 0.98
CA ILE A 88 -9.26 3.91 0.62
C ILE A 88 -8.46 5.04 -0.02
N GLU A 89 -8.96 5.56 -1.14
CA GLU A 89 -8.43 6.75 -1.82
C GLU A 89 -9.53 7.77 -2.10
N ARG A 90 -9.25 9.04 -1.80
CA ARG A 90 -10.18 10.17 -1.97
C ARG A 90 -10.01 10.87 -3.32
N ILE A 91 -8.87 10.73 -3.98
CA ILE A 91 -8.56 11.32 -5.29
C ILE A 91 -8.89 10.31 -6.39
N ARG A 92 -9.98 10.55 -7.12
CA ARG A 92 -10.49 9.61 -8.15
C ARG A 92 -9.43 9.19 -9.18
N PRO A 93 -8.63 10.11 -9.76
CA PRO A 93 -7.55 9.72 -10.67
C PRO A 93 -6.54 8.73 -10.06
N LEU A 94 -6.15 8.92 -8.81
CA LEU A 94 -5.23 8.01 -8.12
C LEU A 94 -5.87 6.67 -7.81
N HIS A 95 -7.15 6.65 -7.44
CA HIS A 95 -7.89 5.40 -7.26
C HIS A 95 -7.91 4.54 -8.54
N GLU A 96 -8.16 5.16 -9.69
CA GLU A 96 -8.13 4.46 -10.98
C GLU A 96 -6.69 4.07 -11.38
N GLN A 97 -5.69 4.93 -11.09
CA GLN A 97 -4.29 4.60 -11.29
C GLN A 97 -3.86 3.37 -10.48
N ALA A 98 -4.23 3.30 -9.20
CA ALA A 98 -3.93 2.16 -8.34
C ALA A 98 -4.59 0.87 -8.87
N LYS A 99 -5.84 0.95 -9.33
CA LYS A 99 -6.51 -0.19 -9.99
C LYS A 99 -5.75 -0.67 -11.23
N ALA A 100 -5.29 0.26 -12.06
CA ALA A 100 -4.51 -0.06 -13.25
C ALA A 100 -3.16 -0.69 -12.90
N ASN A 101 -2.43 -0.15 -11.92
CA ASN A 101 -1.13 -0.67 -11.47
C ASN A 101 -1.23 -2.07 -10.83
N LEU A 102 -2.29 -2.33 -10.06
CA LEU A 102 -2.48 -3.60 -9.34
C LEU A 102 -3.02 -4.73 -10.23
N ARG A 103 -3.77 -4.39 -11.30
CA ARG A 103 -4.42 -5.39 -12.16
C ARG A 103 -3.44 -6.41 -12.77
N PRO A 104 -2.25 -6.03 -13.29
CA PRO A 104 -1.26 -6.98 -13.79
C PRO A 104 -0.70 -7.92 -12.71
N LEU A 105 -0.65 -7.47 -11.45
CA LEU A 105 -0.10 -8.25 -10.33
C LEU A 105 -1.04 -9.37 -9.85
N ARG A 106 -2.32 -9.33 -10.23
CA ARG A 106 -3.34 -10.34 -9.88
C ARG A 106 -3.40 -10.66 -8.38
N VAL A 107 -3.25 -9.63 -7.54
CA VAL A 107 -3.29 -9.73 -6.07
C VAL A 107 -4.75 -9.83 -5.58
N PRO A 108 -5.23 -11.01 -5.17
CA PRO A 108 -6.66 -11.27 -4.98
C PRO A 108 -7.20 -10.73 -3.64
N ASN A 109 -6.31 -10.44 -2.70
CA ASN A 109 -6.64 -10.03 -1.34
C ASN A 109 -6.61 -8.50 -1.13
N ILE A 110 -6.60 -7.71 -2.21
CA ILE A 110 -6.71 -6.25 -2.13
C ILE A 110 -8.10 -5.80 -2.59
N ARG A 111 -8.74 -4.97 -1.78
CA ARG A 111 -10.02 -4.32 -2.07
C ARG A 111 -9.83 -2.81 -2.03
N LEU A 112 -9.89 -2.17 -3.20
CA LEU A 112 -9.79 -0.73 -3.32
C LEU A 112 -11.16 -0.07 -3.17
N HIS A 113 -11.21 1.00 -2.39
CA HIS A 113 -12.40 1.80 -2.15
C HIS A 113 -12.13 3.26 -2.53
N TYR A 114 -13.02 3.85 -3.31
CA TYR A 114 -13.03 5.28 -3.55
C TYR A 114 -13.92 5.96 -2.49
N GLY A 115 -13.36 6.84 -1.69
CA GLY A 115 -14.10 7.49 -0.60
C GLY A 115 -13.22 8.33 0.32
N ASP A 116 -13.87 8.92 1.32
CA ASP A 116 -13.18 9.68 2.36
C ASP A 116 -12.63 8.74 3.44
N GLY A 117 -11.31 8.65 3.54
CA GLY A 117 -10.63 7.83 4.52
C GLY A 117 -10.86 8.26 5.98
N MET A 118 -11.26 9.51 6.23
CA MET A 118 -11.58 10.00 7.57
C MET A 118 -12.81 9.30 8.17
N LEU A 119 -13.69 8.77 7.32
CA LEU A 119 -14.86 7.99 7.72
C LEU A 119 -14.53 6.51 7.97
N GLY A 120 -13.31 6.08 7.64
CA GLY A 120 -12.90 4.68 7.64
C GLY A 120 -13.73 3.83 6.67
N LEU A 121 -13.91 2.54 7.01
CA LEU A 121 -14.75 1.61 6.24
C LEU A 121 -15.63 0.74 7.16
N PRO A 122 -16.65 1.31 7.83
CA PRO A 122 -17.44 0.61 8.83
C PRO A 122 -18.11 -0.68 8.32
N GLN A 123 -18.50 -0.71 7.05
CA GLN A 123 -19.14 -1.86 6.40
C GLN A 123 -18.22 -3.08 6.23
N ALA A 124 -16.89 -2.89 6.34
CA ALA A 124 -15.89 -3.95 6.24
C ALA A 124 -15.11 -4.16 7.55
N ALA A 125 -15.46 -3.43 8.60
CA ALA A 125 -14.93 -3.63 9.94
C ALA A 125 -15.34 -5.02 10.49
N PRO A 126 -14.66 -5.55 11.53
CA PRO A 126 -13.49 -4.98 12.20
C PRO A 126 -12.19 -5.16 11.41
N PHE A 127 -11.22 -4.27 11.68
CA PHE A 127 -9.84 -4.36 11.19
C PHE A 127 -8.91 -4.73 12.34
N SER A 128 -7.97 -5.64 12.11
CA SER A 128 -6.93 -5.93 13.10
C SER A 128 -5.90 -4.81 13.19
N SER A 129 -5.77 -4.02 12.12
CA SER A 129 -4.75 -2.99 12.00
C SER A 129 -5.19 -1.92 11.02
N ILE A 130 -4.81 -0.67 11.30
CA ILE A 130 -5.07 0.48 10.44
C ILE A 130 -3.75 1.19 10.20
N ILE A 131 -3.46 1.51 8.95
CA ILE A 131 -2.28 2.27 8.53
C ILE A 131 -2.71 3.49 7.75
N LEU A 132 -2.16 4.65 8.10
CA LEU A 132 -2.40 5.91 7.41
C LEU A 132 -1.15 6.30 6.62
N ALA A 133 -1.28 6.39 5.30
CA ALA A 133 -0.22 6.82 4.38
C ALA A 133 -0.66 8.04 3.56
N ALA A 134 -1.42 8.92 4.19
CA ALA A 134 -1.88 10.20 3.64
C ALA A 134 -1.44 11.34 4.56
N ALA A 135 -1.25 12.52 3.97
CA ALA A 135 -0.96 13.78 4.67
C ALA A 135 -2.02 14.83 4.33
#